data_AF-A0A510TM10-F1
#
_entry.id   AF-A0A510TM10-F1
#
_cell.length_a   1.000
_cell.length_b   1.000
_cell.length_c   1.000
_cell.angle_alpha   90.00
_cell.angle_beta   90.00
_cell.angle_gamma   90.00
#
_symmetry.space_group_name_H-M   'P 1'
#
loop_
_entity.id
_entity.type
_entity.pdbx_description
1 polymer ?
#
loop_
_entity_poly.entity_id
_entity_poly.type
_entity_poly.pdbx_seq_one_letter_code
_entity_poly.pdbx_strand_id
1 'polypeptide(L)'
;MPELPSDPAVAQFGPQGLRRISVPASYGTVPASARAHLAQVGVPLHVGPYFIAADETDGPTLGMYTGHRGVALQGDWAEWVRIGTDRLANLCVRTDGSVQAVFLGRGEAALFVSSDVAAFTHCAAALDRALPVIAASDGLQSAAEAFAALVREIRQIDPEAVADRENWWSRVLDDVRHTLNFPFSSAFEYVGEDGAKQIVTAQAGPGRPHPEEQLWQRLSSSGVEPEQVRRVYCELEPCMMPGHYCAAWLQAVLPHAEFTHSFDYGATAESREEGLKELITHAARQARQ
;
A
#
# COMPACT_ATOMS: atom_id res chain seq x y z
N MET A 1 -15.32 7.37 -37.89
CA MET A 1 -13.97 7.23 -37.31
C MET A 1 -14.08 6.17 -36.22
N PRO A 2 -13.24 5.12 -36.21
CA PRO A 2 -13.25 4.22 -35.07
C PRO A 2 -12.81 5.01 -33.83
N GLU A 3 -13.60 4.95 -32.76
CA GLU A 3 -13.18 5.47 -31.45
C GLU A 3 -11.86 4.78 -31.08
N LEU A 4 -10.83 5.57 -30.79
CA LEU A 4 -9.61 5.04 -30.20
C LEU A 4 -10.01 4.34 -28.90
N PRO A 5 -9.45 3.15 -28.60
CA PRO A 5 -9.72 2.50 -27.32
C PRO A 5 -9.36 3.48 -26.20
N SER A 6 -10.29 3.70 -25.27
CA SER A 6 -10.06 4.59 -24.13
C SER A 6 -8.91 4.04 -23.28
N ASP A 7 -8.06 4.92 -22.77
CA ASP A 7 -7.02 4.56 -21.81
C ASP A 7 -7.60 3.66 -20.68
N PRO A 8 -6.96 2.53 -20.32
CA PRO A 8 -7.46 1.62 -19.30
C PRO A 8 -7.81 2.27 -17.95
N ALA A 9 -7.06 3.29 -17.54
CA ALA A 9 -7.34 4.03 -16.31
C ALA A 9 -8.62 4.88 -16.45
N VAL A 10 -8.83 5.52 -17.61
CA VAL A 10 -10.07 6.26 -17.91
C VAL A 10 -11.27 5.32 -17.95
N ALA A 11 -11.11 4.13 -18.55
CA ALA A 11 -12.16 3.13 -18.60
C ALA A 11 -12.56 2.63 -17.20
N GLN A 12 -11.58 2.47 -16.30
CA GLN A 12 -11.83 1.95 -14.96
C GLN A 12 -12.37 3.00 -13.98
N PHE A 13 -11.68 4.14 -13.87
CA PHE A 13 -11.96 5.14 -12.84
C PHE A 13 -12.94 6.22 -13.30
N GLY A 14 -13.15 6.34 -14.62
CA GLY A 14 -13.91 7.44 -15.20
C GLY A 14 -13.23 8.81 -15.00
N PRO A 15 -13.80 9.89 -15.54
CA PRO A 15 -13.19 11.20 -15.51
C PRO A 15 -13.12 11.83 -14.11
N GLN A 16 -14.00 11.43 -13.19
CA GLN A 16 -14.05 11.96 -11.82
C GLN A 16 -13.21 11.13 -10.84
N GLY A 17 -12.86 9.89 -11.19
CA GLY A 17 -11.97 9.05 -10.39
C GLY A 17 -10.48 9.30 -10.63
N LEU A 18 -10.15 10.24 -11.52
CA LEU A 18 -8.77 10.59 -11.88
C LEU A 18 -8.43 12.03 -11.49
N ARG A 19 -7.29 12.22 -10.83
CA ARG A 19 -6.67 13.52 -10.58
C ARG A 19 -5.69 13.84 -11.69
N ARG A 20 -6.00 14.86 -12.48
CA ARG A 20 -5.04 15.46 -13.41
C ARG A 20 -4.04 16.31 -12.65
N ILE A 21 -2.77 16.14 -12.96
CA ILE A 21 -1.67 16.87 -12.32
C ILE A 21 -1.00 17.71 -13.39
N SER A 22 -1.15 19.03 -13.28
CA SER A 22 -0.46 19.97 -14.15
C SER A 22 0.90 20.30 -13.57
N VAL A 23 1.96 19.80 -14.21
CA VAL A 23 3.33 20.15 -13.88
C VAL A 23 3.78 21.26 -14.85
N PRO A 24 4.00 22.50 -14.40
CA PRO A 24 4.52 23.56 -15.28
C PRO A 24 5.94 23.22 -15.76
N ALA A 25 6.33 23.61 -16.97
CA ALA A 25 7.68 23.32 -17.49
C ALA A 25 8.81 23.92 -16.64
N SER A 26 8.51 24.94 -15.84
CA SER A 26 9.42 25.59 -14.89
C SER A 26 9.68 24.79 -13.62
N TYR A 27 8.90 23.74 -13.34
CA TYR A 27 8.99 22.92 -12.14
C TYR A 27 9.03 21.45 -12.52
N GLY A 28 9.97 20.69 -11.94
CA GLY A 28 10.08 19.26 -12.17
C GLY A 28 10.61 18.89 -13.55
N THR A 29 11.75 18.21 -13.56
CA THR A 29 12.35 17.69 -14.79
C THR A 29 11.75 16.31 -15.04
N VAL A 30 10.78 16.20 -15.95
CA VAL A 30 10.18 14.92 -16.38
C VAL A 30 10.00 14.89 -17.90
N PRO A 31 10.00 13.71 -18.54
CA PRO A 31 9.75 13.58 -19.97
C PRO A 31 8.41 14.16 -20.40
N ALA A 32 8.32 14.59 -21.67
CA ALA A 32 7.09 15.14 -22.24
C ALA A 32 5.92 14.15 -22.20
N SER A 33 6.20 12.84 -22.35
CA SER A 33 5.20 11.77 -22.23
C SER A 33 4.57 11.72 -20.84
N ALA A 34 5.39 11.72 -19.78
CA ALA A 34 4.92 11.74 -18.40
C ALA A 34 4.09 13.00 -18.12
N ARG A 35 4.56 14.17 -18.56
CA ARG A 35 3.84 15.44 -18.40
C ARG A 35 2.49 15.44 -19.12
N ALA A 36 2.46 14.94 -20.36
CA ALA A 36 1.22 14.83 -21.12
C ALA A 36 0.23 13.86 -20.48
N HIS A 37 0.70 12.69 -20.01
CA HIS A 37 -0.15 11.70 -19.35
C HIS A 37 -0.77 12.26 -18.07
N LEU A 38 0.04 12.87 -17.19
CA LEU A 38 -0.44 13.49 -15.95
C LEU A 38 -1.47 14.60 -16.21
N ALA A 39 -1.28 15.40 -17.27
CA ALA A 39 -2.19 16.50 -17.59
C ALA A 39 -3.50 16.05 -18.26
N GLN A 40 -3.44 15.02 -19.12
CA GLN A 40 -4.58 14.59 -19.94
C GLN A 40 -5.39 13.47 -19.27
N VAL A 41 -4.70 12.44 -18.79
CA VAL A 41 -5.28 11.27 -18.13
C VAL A 41 -5.31 11.49 -16.61
N GLY A 42 -4.17 11.80 -16.01
CA GLY A 42 -4.02 11.91 -14.56
C GLY A 42 -3.70 10.59 -13.89
N VAL A 43 -3.83 10.55 -12.56
CA VAL A 43 -3.65 9.37 -11.70
C VAL A 43 -4.94 9.07 -10.94
N PRO A 44 -5.23 7.81 -10.55
CA PRO A 44 -6.43 7.50 -9.76
C PRO A 44 -6.45 8.24 -8.43
N LEU A 45 -7.63 8.71 -7.99
CA LEU A 45 -7.77 9.36 -6.69
C LEU A 45 -7.37 8.44 -5.53
N HIS A 46 -7.75 7.16 -5.64
CA HIS A 46 -7.38 6.10 -4.71
C HIS A 46 -7.32 4.76 -5.43
N VAL A 47 -6.50 3.83 -4.93
CA VAL A 47 -6.46 2.42 -5.37
C VAL A 47 -6.29 1.55 -4.13
N GLY A 48 -7.41 1.08 -3.58
CA GLY A 48 -7.41 0.36 -2.31
C GLY A 48 -6.62 1.11 -1.22
N PRO A 49 -5.86 0.42 -0.36
CA PRO A 49 -4.93 1.06 0.58
C PRO A 49 -3.63 1.54 -0.07
N TYR A 50 -3.33 1.10 -1.29
CA TYR A 50 -2.00 1.18 -1.88
C TYR A 50 -1.67 2.52 -2.51
N PHE A 51 -2.66 3.30 -2.97
CA PHE A 51 -2.38 4.62 -3.55
C PHE A 51 -3.45 5.63 -3.21
N ILE A 52 -3.02 6.85 -2.93
CA ILE A 52 -3.83 8.06 -2.79
C ILE A 52 -3.15 9.16 -3.58
N ALA A 53 -3.89 9.82 -4.48
CA ALA A 53 -3.35 10.91 -5.29
C ALA A 53 -2.90 12.09 -4.42
N ALA A 54 -1.90 12.84 -4.89
CA ALA A 54 -1.51 14.11 -4.29
C ALA A 54 -2.68 15.11 -4.32
N ASP A 55 -2.76 15.95 -3.29
CA ASP A 55 -3.78 17.00 -3.21
C ASP A 55 -3.45 18.14 -4.19
N GLU A 56 -4.46 18.90 -4.63
CA GLU A 56 -4.25 20.06 -5.52
C GLU A 56 -3.39 21.16 -4.88
N THR A 57 -3.39 21.21 -3.55
CA THR A 57 -2.59 22.14 -2.75
C THR A 57 -1.18 21.62 -2.46
N ASP A 58 -0.89 20.36 -2.77
CA ASP A 58 0.46 19.83 -2.65
C ASP A 58 1.36 20.47 -3.70
N GLY A 59 2.58 20.82 -3.30
CA GLY A 59 3.59 21.28 -4.24
C GLY A 59 3.84 20.21 -5.32
N PRO A 60 3.95 20.60 -6.62
CA PRO A 60 4.07 19.63 -7.72
C PRO A 60 5.35 18.80 -7.66
N THR A 61 6.41 19.31 -7.02
CA THR A 61 7.64 18.56 -6.77
C THR A 61 7.77 18.17 -5.32
N LEU A 62 8.56 17.11 -5.06
CA LEU A 62 8.81 16.65 -3.70
C LEU A 62 9.51 17.72 -2.84
N GLY A 63 10.39 18.53 -3.43
CA GLY A 63 11.02 19.65 -2.75
C GLY A 63 10.02 20.72 -2.28
N MET A 64 9.03 21.05 -3.12
CA MET A 64 7.97 21.99 -2.73
C MET A 64 7.06 21.40 -1.66
N TYR A 65 6.65 20.13 -1.83
CA TYR A 65 5.81 19.41 -0.87
C TYR A 65 6.45 19.39 0.53
N THR A 66 7.74 19.06 0.60
CA THR A 66 8.50 19.00 1.86
C THR A 66 8.76 20.40 2.44
N GLY A 67 9.06 21.38 1.59
CA GLY A 67 9.23 22.78 1.99
C GLY A 67 7.98 23.37 2.66
N HIS A 68 6.79 23.14 2.10
CA HIS A 68 5.52 23.56 2.70
C HIS A 68 5.25 22.94 4.09
N ARG A 69 5.83 21.76 4.35
CA ARG A 69 5.65 21.00 5.60
C ARG A 69 6.81 21.14 6.58
N GLY A 70 7.83 21.94 6.25
CA GLY A 70 9.03 22.09 7.07
C GLY A 70 9.83 20.80 7.25
N VAL A 71 9.68 19.84 6.34
CA VAL A 71 10.39 18.56 6.36
C VAL A 71 11.69 18.71 5.59
N ALA A 72 12.82 18.34 6.21
CA ALA A 72 14.10 18.34 5.51
C ALA A 72 14.12 17.23 4.46
N LEU A 73 14.45 17.58 3.21
CA LEU A 73 14.65 16.61 2.15
C LEU A 73 16.03 15.96 2.31
N GLN A 74 16.07 14.63 2.28
CA GLN A 74 17.32 13.86 2.28
C GLN A 74 17.53 13.29 0.88
N GLY A 75 18.60 13.70 0.19
CA GLY A 75 19.01 13.24 -1.15
C GLY A 75 18.50 14.12 -2.31
N ASP A 76 18.81 13.69 -3.54
CA ASP A 76 18.65 14.50 -4.76
C ASP A 76 17.35 14.19 -5.52
N TRP A 77 16.22 14.44 -4.86
CA TRP A 77 14.87 14.13 -5.35
C TRP A 77 13.97 15.37 -5.36
N ALA A 78 14.52 16.56 -5.10
CA ALA A 78 13.75 17.80 -4.92
C ALA A 78 12.92 18.14 -6.16
N GLU A 79 13.46 17.84 -7.35
CA GLU A 79 12.85 18.07 -8.65
C GLU A 79 11.95 16.93 -9.13
N TRP A 80 11.82 15.83 -8.37
CA TRP A 80 10.94 14.74 -8.76
C TRP A 80 9.49 15.16 -8.57
N VAL A 81 8.65 14.85 -9.55
CA VAL A 81 7.23 15.24 -9.53
C VAL A 81 6.49 14.28 -8.61
N ARG A 82 5.86 14.78 -7.56
CA ARG A 82 5.09 13.94 -6.64
C ARG A 82 3.68 13.73 -7.21
N ILE A 83 3.25 12.47 -7.33
CA ILE A 83 1.94 12.11 -7.87
C ILE A 83 0.98 11.59 -6.80
N GLY A 84 1.49 11.16 -5.65
CA GLY A 84 0.68 10.69 -4.54
C GLY A 84 1.48 10.00 -3.45
N THR A 85 0.82 9.12 -2.72
CA THR A 85 1.39 8.40 -1.59
C THR A 85 0.72 7.03 -1.41
N ASP A 86 1.46 6.09 -0.86
CA ASP A 86 0.94 4.82 -0.33
C ASP A 86 0.80 4.87 1.21
N ARG A 87 0.59 6.09 1.74
CA ARG A 87 0.55 6.51 3.16
C ARG A 87 1.90 6.79 3.79
N LEU A 88 2.91 5.95 3.60
CA LEU A 88 4.24 6.19 4.18
C LEU A 88 5.22 6.75 3.14
N ALA A 89 5.29 6.14 1.96
CA ALA A 89 6.13 6.59 0.87
C ALA A 89 5.42 7.65 0.02
N ASN A 90 6.22 8.50 -0.61
CA ASN A 90 5.75 9.45 -1.61
C ASN A 90 6.01 8.84 -2.99
N LEU A 91 4.97 8.67 -3.80
CA LEU A 91 5.14 8.20 -5.16
C LEU A 91 5.50 9.39 -6.04
N CYS A 92 6.64 9.28 -6.71
CA CYS A 92 7.26 10.36 -7.47
C CYS A 92 7.70 9.88 -8.84
N VAL A 93 7.56 10.75 -9.85
CA VAL A 93 8.07 10.56 -11.21
C VAL A 93 9.48 11.15 -11.29
N ARG A 94 10.42 10.30 -11.70
CA ARG A 94 11.83 10.64 -11.91
C ARG A 94 12.05 11.40 -13.20
N THR A 95 13.28 11.92 -13.33
CA THR A 95 13.75 12.61 -14.54
C THR A 95 13.77 11.75 -15.79
N ASP A 96 13.89 10.43 -15.64
CA ASP A 96 13.79 9.45 -16.73
C ASP A 96 12.33 9.05 -17.04
N GLY A 97 11.36 9.50 -16.24
CA GLY A 97 9.94 9.19 -16.38
C GLY A 97 9.45 8.00 -15.56
N SER A 98 10.36 7.22 -14.95
CA SER A 98 9.98 6.10 -14.08
C SER A 98 9.35 6.58 -12.78
N VAL A 99 8.50 5.74 -12.19
CA VAL A 99 7.82 6.01 -10.93
C VAL A 99 8.56 5.29 -9.80
N GLN A 100 8.81 5.99 -8.69
CA GLN A 100 9.42 5.45 -7.48
C GLN A 100 8.58 5.78 -6.25
N ALA A 101 8.60 4.91 -5.26
CA ALA A 101 8.11 5.19 -3.92
C ALA A 101 9.28 5.58 -3.02
N VAL A 102 9.26 6.79 -2.46
CA VAL A 102 10.38 7.36 -1.68
C VAL A 102 9.99 7.64 -0.23
N PHE A 103 10.83 7.20 0.70
CA PHE A 103 10.59 7.32 2.14
C PHE A 103 11.32 8.51 2.72
N LEU A 104 10.58 9.53 3.15
CA LEU A 104 11.16 10.72 3.77
C LEU A 104 11.57 10.43 5.21
N GLY A 105 12.83 10.68 5.55
CA GLY A 105 13.33 10.67 6.94
C GLY A 105 13.49 9.30 7.60
N ARG A 106 13.37 8.19 6.85
CA ARG A 106 13.46 6.83 7.41
C ARG A 106 14.68 6.00 6.96
N GLY A 107 15.53 6.54 6.07
CA GLY A 107 16.71 5.83 5.57
C GLY A 107 16.40 4.58 4.73
N GLU A 108 15.12 4.29 4.47
CA GLU A 108 14.69 3.21 3.60
C GLU A 108 15.02 3.52 2.14
N ALA A 109 15.43 2.49 1.40
CA ALA A 109 15.68 2.60 -0.02
C ALA A 109 14.36 2.89 -0.76
N ALA A 110 14.44 3.71 -1.80
CA ALA A 110 13.30 3.89 -2.70
C ALA A 110 12.97 2.59 -3.42
N LEU A 111 11.68 2.37 -3.67
CA LEU A 111 11.19 1.20 -4.39
C LEU A 111 10.86 1.60 -5.82
N PHE A 112 11.33 0.81 -6.78
CA PHE A 112 10.87 0.93 -8.15
C PHE A 112 9.38 0.58 -8.22
N VAL A 113 8.58 1.49 -8.76
CA VAL A 113 7.14 1.31 -8.93
C VAL A 113 6.87 0.88 -10.36
N SER A 114 7.07 1.77 -11.33
CA SER A 114 6.74 1.48 -12.72
C SER A 114 7.71 2.16 -13.68
N SER A 115 7.84 1.56 -14.86
CA SER A 115 8.70 2.03 -15.94
C SER A 115 8.32 3.44 -16.42
N ASP A 116 7.03 3.77 -16.38
CA ASP A 116 6.52 5.12 -16.61
C ASP A 116 5.14 5.36 -15.94
N VAL A 117 4.62 6.57 -16.08
CA VAL A 117 3.33 6.98 -15.48
C VAL A 117 2.14 6.23 -16.10
N ALA A 118 2.17 5.93 -17.41
CA ALA A 118 1.07 5.23 -18.06
C ALA A 118 0.99 3.79 -17.54
N ALA A 119 2.12 3.08 -17.52
CA ALA A 119 2.27 1.75 -16.92
C ALA A 119 1.76 1.72 -15.48
N PHE A 120 2.15 2.70 -14.64
CA PHE A 120 1.62 2.82 -13.28
C PHE A 120 0.09 2.91 -13.26
N THR A 121 -0.51 3.81 -14.03
CA THR A 121 -1.97 4.00 -14.04
C THR A 121 -2.74 2.80 -14.59
N HIS A 122 -2.15 2.05 -15.52
CA HIS A 122 -2.76 0.84 -16.08
C HIS A 122 -2.68 -0.33 -15.09
N CYS A 123 -1.54 -0.52 -14.41
CA CYS A 123 -1.42 -1.49 -13.32
C CYS A 123 -2.36 -1.16 -12.16
N ALA A 124 -2.52 0.12 -11.83
CA ALA A 124 -3.50 0.59 -10.85
C ALA A 124 -4.94 0.25 -11.25
N ALA A 125 -5.31 0.44 -12.52
CA ALA A 125 -6.62 0.06 -13.03
C ALA A 125 -6.84 -1.47 -12.95
N ALA A 126 -5.81 -2.27 -13.24
CA ALA A 126 -5.87 -3.73 -13.10
C ALA A 126 -6.09 -4.16 -11.64
N LEU A 127 -5.34 -3.57 -10.71
CA LEU A 127 -5.49 -3.83 -9.28
C LEU A 127 -6.88 -3.43 -8.77
N ASP A 128 -7.35 -2.23 -9.09
CA ASP A 128 -8.65 -1.73 -8.66
C ASP A 128 -9.81 -2.63 -9.13
N ARG A 129 -9.74 -3.16 -10.36
CA ARG A 129 -10.73 -4.15 -10.83
C ARG A 129 -10.65 -5.48 -10.09
N ALA A 130 -9.45 -5.94 -9.77
CA ALA A 130 -9.24 -7.26 -9.21
C ALA A 130 -9.60 -7.35 -7.72
N LEU A 131 -9.33 -6.29 -6.94
CA LEU A 131 -9.53 -6.31 -5.49
C LEU A 131 -10.97 -6.66 -5.06
N PRO A 132 -12.04 -6.04 -5.60
CA PRO A 132 -13.41 -6.42 -5.25
C PRO A 132 -13.77 -7.85 -5.66
N VAL A 133 -13.23 -8.35 -6.78
CA VAL A 133 -13.46 -9.71 -7.25
C VAL A 133 -12.83 -10.73 -6.29
N ILE A 134 -11.60 -10.47 -5.85
CA ILE A 134 -10.91 -11.28 -4.84
C ILE A 134 -11.67 -11.25 -3.51
N ALA A 135 -12.10 -10.06 -3.07
CA ALA A 135 -12.83 -9.88 -1.82
C ALA A 135 -14.19 -10.61 -1.79
N ALA A 136 -14.89 -10.62 -2.93
CA ALA A 136 -16.22 -11.20 -3.07
C ALA A 136 -16.21 -12.69 -3.49
N SER A 137 -15.03 -13.32 -3.57
CA SER A 137 -14.90 -14.70 -4.02
C SER A 137 -15.45 -15.70 -3.00
N ASP A 138 -16.29 -16.63 -3.46
CA ASP A 138 -16.93 -17.66 -2.61
C ASP A 138 -15.98 -18.79 -2.15
N GLY A 139 -14.69 -18.73 -2.49
CA GLY A 139 -13.70 -19.72 -2.09
C GLY A 139 -12.28 -19.42 -2.56
N LEU A 140 -11.31 -20.19 -2.04
CA LEU A 140 -9.88 -19.97 -2.31
C LEU A 140 -9.53 -20.12 -3.80
N GLN A 141 -10.20 -21.04 -4.51
CA GLN A 141 -9.89 -21.29 -5.93
C GLN A 141 -10.24 -20.09 -6.82
N SER A 142 -11.46 -19.56 -6.73
CA SER A 142 -11.88 -18.40 -7.55
C SER A 142 -11.07 -17.15 -7.23
N ALA A 143 -10.75 -16.94 -5.95
CA ALA A 143 -9.89 -15.85 -5.53
C ALA A 143 -8.44 -16.01 -6.05
N ALA A 144 -7.89 -17.22 -6.05
CA ALA A 144 -6.57 -17.51 -6.61
C ALA A 144 -6.54 -17.34 -8.15
N GLU A 145 -7.61 -17.70 -8.85
CA GLU A 145 -7.75 -17.48 -10.30
C GLU A 145 -7.79 -15.97 -10.63
N ALA A 146 -8.57 -15.19 -9.87
CA ALA A 146 -8.62 -13.73 -10.00
C ALA A 146 -7.25 -13.08 -9.71
N PHE A 147 -6.58 -13.51 -8.64
CA PHE A 147 -5.23 -13.05 -8.31
C PHE A 147 -4.21 -13.42 -9.39
N ALA A 148 -4.23 -14.65 -9.92
CA ALA A 148 -3.33 -15.06 -11.00
C ALA A 148 -3.58 -14.27 -12.29
N ALA A 149 -4.83 -13.90 -12.58
CA ALA A 149 -5.16 -13.02 -13.69
C ALA A 149 -4.58 -11.62 -13.51
N LEU A 150 -4.68 -11.04 -12.31
CA LEU A 150 -4.07 -9.75 -11.95
C LEU A 150 -2.55 -9.77 -12.14
N VAL A 151 -1.85 -10.78 -11.60
CA VAL A 151 -0.39 -10.91 -11.72
C VAL A 151 0.03 -10.97 -13.20
N ARG A 152 -0.72 -11.72 -14.02
CA ARG A 152 -0.45 -11.82 -15.46
C ARG A 152 -0.67 -10.50 -16.17
N GLU A 153 -1.73 -9.77 -15.84
CA GLU A 153 -2.03 -8.47 -16.43
C GLU A 153 -0.95 -7.43 -16.09
N ILE A 154 -0.58 -7.29 -14.80
CA ILE A 154 0.49 -6.37 -14.37
C ILE A 154 1.81 -6.68 -15.10
N ARG A 155 2.20 -7.96 -15.21
CA ARG A 155 3.41 -8.35 -15.93
C ARG A 155 3.36 -8.04 -17.43
N GLN A 156 2.18 -8.09 -18.04
CA GLN A 156 2.01 -7.73 -19.45
C GLN A 156 2.09 -6.22 -19.67
N ILE A 157 1.59 -5.42 -18.71
CA ILE A 157 1.67 -3.95 -18.75
C ILE A 157 3.11 -3.48 -18.52
N ASP A 158 3.75 -3.98 -17.46
CA ASP A 158 5.07 -3.55 -17.02
C ASP A 158 5.85 -4.75 -16.43
N PRO A 159 6.68 -5.43 -17.24
CA PRO A 159 7.45 -6.57 -16.76
C PRO A 159 8.52 -6.17 -15.73
N GLU A 160 9.10 -4.97 -15.84
CA GLU A 160 10.13 -4.48 -14.92
C GLU A 160 9.55 -4.21 -13.52
N ALA A 161 8.30 -3.76 -13.43
CA ALA A 161 7.58 -3.56 -12.17
C ALA A 161 7.54 -4.80 -11.27
N VAL A 162 7.63 -6.00 -11.86
CA VAL A 162 7.58 -7.29 -11.15
C VAL A 162 8.82 -8.16 -11.39
N ALA A 163 9.89 -7.58 -11.95
CA ALA A 163 11.14 -8.30 -12.21
C ALA A 163 11.90 -8.62 -10.91
N ASP A 164 11.89 -7.68 -9.96
CA ASP A 164 12.45 -7.87 -8.61
C ASP A 164 11.32 -8.09 -7.59
N ARG A 165 11.55 -8.99 -6.63
CA ARG A 165 10.59 -9.31 -5.56
C ARG A 165 10.41 -8.15 -4.56
N GLU A 166 11.34 -7.22 -4.50
CA GLU A 166 11.28 -6.03 -3.66
C GLU A 166 10.73 -4.78 -4.36
N ASN A 167 10.42 -4.87 -5.67
CA ASN A 167 9.71 -3.79 -6.34
C ASN A 167 8.34 -3.57 -5.72
N TRP A 168 7.84 -2.34 -5.85
CA TRP A 168 6.62 -1.92 -5.19
C TRP A 168 5.41 -2.79 -5.56
N TRP A 169 5.21 -3.08 -6.86
CA TRP A 169 4.12 -3.95 -7.31
C TRP A 169 4.30 -5.40 -6.84
N SER A 170 5.53 -5.91 -6.78
CA SER A 170 5.79 -7.25 -6.21
C SER A 170 5.37 -7.32 -4.74
N ARG A 171 5.65 -6.27 -3.96
CA ARG A 171 5.22 -6.17 -2.56
C ARG A 171 3.70 -6.05 -2.43
N VAL A 172 3.05 -5.22 -3.25
CA VAL A 172 1.58 -5.13 -3.28
C VAL A 172 0.94 -6.48 -3.61
N LEU A 173 1.48 -7.21 -4.59
CA LEU A 173 0.99 -8.53 -4.95
C LEU A 173 1.22 -9.59 -3.86
N ASP A 174 2.35 -9.53 -3.14
CA ASP A 174 2.59 -10.38 -1.98
C ASP A 174 1.59 -10.11 -0.86
N ASP A 175 1.30 -8.85 -0.58
CA ASP A 175 0.31 -8.45 0.43
C ASP A 175 -1.09 -9.02 0.13
N VAL A 176 -1.57 -8.83 -1.11
CA VAL A 176 -2.85 -9.40 -1.57
C VAL A 176 -2.83 -10.94 -1.48
N ARG A 177 -1.72 -11.59 -1.84
CA ARG A 177 -1.60 -13.05 -1.76
C ARG A 177 -1.57 -13.57 -0.33
N HIS A 178 -0.89 -12.89 0.59
CA HIS A 178 -0.77 -13.35 1.97
C HIS A 178 -2.10 -13.29 2.71
N THR A 179 -2.84 -12.20 2.53
CA THR A 179 -4.20 -12.05 3.07
C THR A 179 -5.20 -13.03 2.44
N LEU A 180 -4.94 -13.50 1.21
CA LEU A 180 -5.69 -14.57 0.56
C LEU A 180 -5.36 -15.96 1.14
N ASN A 181 -4.08 -16.24 1.38
CA ASN A 181 -3.59 -17.59 1.67
C ASN A 181 -3.86 -18.04 3.11
N PHE A 182 -3.77 -17.14 4.09
CA PHE A 182 -3.86 -17.53 5.49
C PHE A 182 -4.45 -16.41 6.38
N PRO A 183 -5.44 -16.71 7.25
CA PRO A 183 -6.10 -15.71 8.08
C PRO A 183 -5.33 -15.44 9.38
N PHE A 184 -4.13 -14.87 9.27
CA PHE A 184 -3.35 -14.45 10.44
C PHE A 184 -4.10 -13.39 11.26
N SER A 185 -3.86 -13.36 12.57
CA SER A 185 -4.63 -12.56 13.52
C SER A 185 -3.79 -11.55 14.29
N SER A 186 -4.48 -10.60 14.90
CA SER A 186 -3.93 -9.69 15.90
C SER A 186 -4.90 -9.51 17.05
N ALA A 187 -4.39 -9.10 18.21
CA ALA A 187 -5.13 -8.88 19.44
C ALA A 187 -4.66 -7.61 20.14
N PHE A 188 -5.59 -6.72 20.50
CA PHE A 188 -5.28 -5.52 21.29
C PHE A 188 -5.88 -5.67 22.70
N GLU A 189 -5.06 -5.47 23.72
CA GLU A 189 -5.50 -5.31 25.12
C GLU A 189 -5.66 -3.82 25.41
N TYR A 190 -6.84 -3.40 25.87
CA TYR A 190 -7.08 -2.01 26.29
C TYR A 190 -7.85 -1.96 27.61
N VAL A 191 -7.80 -0.80 28.27
CA VAL A 191 -8.51 -0.53 29.53
C VAL A 191 -9.75 0.31 29.23
N GLY A 192 -10.93 -0.24 29.50
CA GLY A 192 -12.21 0.47 29.34
C GLY A 192 -12.42 1.58 30.37
N GLU A 193 -13.49 2.35 30.21
CA GLU A 193 -13.85 3.45 31.12
C GLU A 193 -14.12 2.98 32.56
N ASP A 194 -14.59 1.75 32.71
CA ASP A 194 -14.81 1.08 34.00
C ASP A 194 -13.51 0.59 34.67
N GLY A 195 -12.37 0.80 34.02
CA GLY A 195 -11.06 0.32 34.46
C GLY A 195 -10.83 -1.18 34.17
N ALA A 196 -11.76 -1.87 33.52
CA ALA A 196 -11.61 -3.28 33.19
C ALA A 196 -10.72 -3.46 31.96
N LYS A 197 -9.87 -4.49 32.00
CA LYS A 197 -9.08 -4.90 30.83
C LYS A 197 -9.95 -5.69 29.87
N GLN A 198 -9.88 -5.35 28.59
CA GLN A 198 -10.56 -6.05 27.51
C GLN A 198 -9.57 -6.42 26.43
N ILE A 199 -9.83 -7.55 25.76
CA ILE A 199 -9.05 -8.01 24.61
C ILE A 199 -9.99 -8.13 23.41
N VAL A 200 -9.61 -7.50 22.31
CA VAL A 200 -10.31 -7.62 21.02
C VAL A 200 -9.39 -8.25 19.99
N THR A 201 -9.94 -9.09 19.12
CA THR A 201 -9.19 -9.76 18.06
C THR A 201 -9.80 -9.48 16.68
N ALA A 202 -8.94 -9.55 15.67
CA ALA A 202 -9.32 -9.53 14.26
C ALA A 202 -8.43 -10.48 13.46
N GLN A 203 -8.89 -10.87 12.28
CA GLN A 203 -8.18 -11.73 11.35
C GLN A 203 -8.05 -11.04 9.99
N ALA A 204 -6.92 -11.27 9.34
CA ALA A 204 -6.73 -10.97 7.94
C ALA A 204 -7.72 -11.78 7.08
N GLY A 205 -8.03 -11.24 5.91
CA GLY A 205 -8.82 -11.96 4.92
C GLY A 205 -8.82 -11.23 3.57
N PRO A 206 -9.30 -11.92 2.51
CA PRO A 206 -9.27 -11.39 1.15
C PRO A 206 -9.99 -10.04 1.04
N GLY A 207 -9.28 -9.03 0.53
CA GLY A 207 -9.83 -7.68 0.33
C GLY A 207 -10.26 -6.93 1.60
N ARG A 208 -9.86 -7.41 2.78
CA ARG A 208 -10.07 -6.72 4.06
C ARG A 208 -8.80 -5.99 4.48
N PRO A 209 -8.91 -4.88 5.24
CA PRO A 209 -7.76 -4.26 5.88
C PRO A 209 -7.00 -5.25 6.77
N HIS A 210 -5.75 -4.95 7.08
CA HIS A 210 -4.95 -5.77 8.00
C HIS A 210 -5.62 -5.86 9.38
N PRO A 211 -5.45 -6.96 10.15
CA PRO A 211 -6.13 -7.14 11.42
C PRO A 211 -5.86 -6.00 12.42
N GLU A 212 -4.67 -5.41 12.40
CA GLU A 212 -4.31 -4.26 13.22
C GLU A 212 -5.11 -3.00 12.84
N GLU A 213 -5.29 -2.74 11.54
CA GLU A 213 -6.12 -1.64 11.05
C GLU A 213 -7.59 -1.84 11.43
N GLN A 214 -8.11 -3.07 11.26
CA GLN A 214 -9.49 -3.41 11.63
C GLN A 214 -9.74 -3.20 13.13
N LEU A 215 -8.79 -3.61 13.97
CA LEU A 215 -8.88 -3.43 15.42
C LEU A 215 -8.85 -1.97 15.82
N TRP A 216 -7.89 -1.20 15.29
CA TRP A 216 -7.77 0.21 15.63
C TRP A 216 -8.98 1.01 15.16
N GLN A 217 -9.49 0.76 13.94
CA GLN A 217 -10.72 1.39 13.45
C GLN A 217 -11.92 1.11 14.36
N ARG A 218 -12.07 -0.14 14.82
CA ARG A 218 -13.16 -0.53 15.73
C ARG A 218 -13.05 0.18 17.09
N LEU A 219 -11.85 0.19 17.67
CA LEU A 219 -11.60 0.78 18.99
C LEU A 219 -11.76 2.31 18.97
N SER A 220 -11.10 2.99 18.03
CA SER A 220 -11.21 4.45 17.87
C SER A 220 -12.66 4.89 17.58
N SER A 221 -13.40 4.16 16.75
CA SER A 221 -14.82 4.45 16.51
C SER A 221 -15.71 4.23 17.75
N SER A 222 -15.22 3.49 18.73
CA SER A 222 -15.91 3.24 20.01
C SER A 222 -15.45 4.21 21.11
N GLY A 223 -14.64 5.22 20.78
CA GLY A 223 -14.14 6.23 21.72
C GLY A 223 -12.96 5.76 22.58
N VAL A 224 -12.29 4.66 22.20
CA VAL A 224 -11.07 4.22 22.89
C VAL A 224 -9.91 5.09 22.43
N GLU A 225 -9.31 5.82 23.37
CA GLU A 225 -8.15 6.65 23.14
C GLU A 225 -6.86 5.81 23.05
N PRO A 226 -5.83 6.27 22.31
CA PRO A 226 -4.58 5.53 22.16
C PRO A 226 -3.91 5.09 23.46
N GLU A 227 -3.95 5.93 24.49
CA GLU A 227 -3.31 5.69 25.80
C GLU A 227 -4.00 4.58 26.60
N GLN A 228 -5.24 4.22 26.23
CA GLN A 228 -5.97 3.13 26.84
C GLN A 228 -5.49 1.76 26.34
N VAL A 229 -4.87 1.69 25.16
CA VAL A 229 -4.29 0.46 24.63
C VAL A 229 -2.99 0.16 25.36
N ARG A 230 -2.89 -1.03 25.95
CA ARG A 230 -1.75 -1.47 26.76
C ARG A 230 -0.86 -2.46 26.05
N ARG A 231 -1.45 -3.33 25.22
CA ARG A 231 -0.70 -4.35 24.49
C ARG A 231 -1.25 -4.55 23.10
N VAL A 232 -0.34 -4.74 22.16
CA VAL A 232 -0.63 -5.15 20.79
C VAL A 232 0.13 -6.45 20.54
N TYR A 233 -0.61 -7.50 20.25
CA TYR A 233 -0.07 -8.79 19.84
C TYR A 233 -0.45 -9.04 18.38
N CYS A 234 0.52 -9.49 17.58
CA CYS A 234 0.30 -9.90 16.19
C CYS A 234 0.86 -11.31 15.99
N GLU A 235 0.17 -12.18 15.25
CA GLU A 235 0.75 -13.50 14.95
C GLU A 235 2.00 -13.36 14.06
N LEU A 236 1.91 -12.58 12.98
CA LEU A 236 3.05 -12.13 12.20
C LEU A 236 3.53 -10.77 12.72
N GLU A 237 4.83 -10.53 12.67
CA GLU A 237 5.40 -9.21 12.89
C GLU A 237 4.66 -8.15 12.03
N PRO A 238 4.27 -6.99 12.61
CA PRO A 238 3.57 -5.95 11.87
C PRO A 238 4.31 -5.54 10.60
N CYS A 239 3.57 -5.47 9.49
CA CYS A 239 4.17 -5.32 8.17
C CYS A 239 4.79 -3.93 7.92
N MET A 240 5.75 -3.88 6.97
CA MET A 240 6.26 -2.65 6.32
C MET A 240 5.95 -2.68 4.81
N MET A 241 4.75 -3.14 4.46
CA MET A 241 4.30 -3.28 3.08
C MET A 241 3.56 -2.02 2.59
N PRO A 242 3.65 -1.68 1.29
CA PRO A 242 2.93 -0.55 0.70
C PRO A 242 1.45 -0.52 1.09
N GLY A 243 0.93 0.68 1.39
CA GLY A 243 -0.47 0.91 1.73
C GLY A 243 -0.85 0.62 3.18
N HIS A 244 -0.13 -0.27 3.87
CA HIS A 244 -0.47 -0.68 5.23
C HIS A 244 0.52 -0.13 6.26
N TYR A 245 1.81 -0.45 6.13
CA TYR A 245 2.87 0.00 7.06
C TYR A 245 2.52 -0.14 8.55
N CYS A 246 1.95 -1.29 8.92
CA CYS A 246 1.48 -1.58 10.28
C CYS A 246 2.51 -1.24 11.36
N ALA A 247 3.76 -1.65 11.20
CA ALA A 247 4.81 -1.34 12.18
C ALA A 247 4.97 0.18 12.39
N ALA A 248 5.00 0.96 11.31
CA ALA A 248 5.24 2.40 11.37
C ALA A 248 4.07 3.17 12.01
N TRP A 249 2.83 2.89 11.59
CA TRP A 249 1.69 3.64 12.12
C TRP A 249 1.28 3.16 13.51
N LEU A 250 1.40 1.86 13.83
CA LEU A 250 1.11 1.38 15.18
C LEU A 250 2.02 2.04 16.20
N GLN A 251 3.31 2.16 15.91
CA GLN A 251 4.25 2.83 16.79
C GLN A 251 3.95 4.34 16.93
N ALA A 252 3.48 4.98 15.87
CA ALA A 252 3.12 6.40 15.89
C ALA A 252 1.82 6.67 16.65
N VAL A 253 0.83 5.80 16.49
CA VAL A 253 -0.52 5.94 17.06
C VAL A 253 -0.58 5.40 18.49
N LEU A 254 0.04 4.27 18.77
CA LEU A 254 -0.01 3.57 20.07
C LEU A 254 1.38 3.52 20.74
N PRO A 255 2.03 4.67 20.99
CA PRO A 255 3.43 4.71 21.43
C PRO A 255 3.67 4.14 22.84
N HIS A 256 2.59 3.95 23.62
CA HIS A 256 2.66 3.43 25.00
C HIS A 256 2.28 1.96 25.11
N ALA A 257 1.88 1.31 24.01
CA ALA A 257 1.55 -0.10 24.01
C ALA A 257 2.82 -0.98 23.99
N GLU A 258 2.75 -2.11 24.67
CA GLU A 258 3.73 -3.19 24.53
C GLU A 258 3.45 -3.97 23.23
N PHE A 259 4.42 -4.04 22.33
CA PHE A 259 4.30 -4.77 21.06
C PHE A 259 4.97 -6.13 21.14
N THR A 260 4.26 -7.18 20.73
CA THR A 260 4.76 -8.55 20.68
C THR A 260 4.26 -9.26 19.43
N HIS A 261 5.06 -10.20 18.93
CA HIS A 261 4.67 -11.07 17.83
C HIS A 261 5.20 -12.49 18.00
N SER A 262 4.60 -13.44 17.28
CA SER A 262 5.00 -14.86 17.35
C SER A 262 5.95 -15.30 16.24
N PHE A 263 5.77 -14.77 15.03
CA PHE A 263 6.58 -15.13 13.86
C PHE A 263 7.07 -13.87 13.17
N ASP A 264 8.34 -13.85 12.79
CA ASP A 264 8.93 -12.73 12.07
C ASP A 264 8.30 -12.59 10.68
N TYR A 265 8.18 -11.36 10.17
CA TYR A 265 7.73 -11.10 8.80
C TYR A 265 8.82 -10.38 8.00
N GLY A 266 9.73 -9.68 8.67
CA GLY A 266 11.02 -9.26 8.11
C GLY A 266 10.95 -8.30 6.91
N ALA A 267 12.13 -7.95 6.40
CA ALA A 267 12.29 -6.88 5.42
C ALA A 267 12.38 -7.37 3.95
N THR A 268 12.62 -8.67 3.72
CA THR A 268 12.78 -9.25 2.38
C THR A 268 11.64 -10.19 2.04
N ALA A 269 11.42 -10.46 0.75
CA ALA A 269 10.38 -11.34 0.27
C ALA A 269 10.61 -12.75 0.81
N GLU A 270 11.88 -13.19 0.87
CA GLU A 270 12.24 -14.47 1.46
C GLU A 270 11.89 -14.56 2.94
N SER A 271 12.19 -13.53 3.74
CA SER A 271 11.84 -13.53 5.16
C SER A 271 10.32 -13.52 5.37
N ARG A 272 9.58 -12.77 4.54
CA ARG A 272 8.11 -12.72 4.57
C ARG A 272 7.50 -14.09 4.27
N GLU A 273 8.00 -14.81 3.25
CA GLU A 273 7.51 -16.16 2.94
C GLU A 273 7.80 -17.14 4.08
N GLU A 274 9.01 -17.12 4.65
CA GLU A 274 9.38 -18.07 5.70
C GLU A 274 8.53 -17.82 6.96
N GLY A 275 8.34 -16.57 7.37
CA GLY A 275 7.46 -16.20 8.47
C GLY A 275 6.03 -16.72 8.31
N LEU A 276 5.44 -16.51 7.13
CA LEU A 276 4.10 -16.99 6.82
C LEU A 276 4.02 -18.52 6.84
N LYS A 277 5.04 -19.20 6.30
CA LYS A 277 5.13 -20.66 6.29
C LYS A 277 5.29 -21.25 7.69
N GLU A 278 6.06 -20.59 8.57
CA GLU A 278 6.19 -20.98 9.97
C GLU A 278 4.85 -20.87 10.69
N LEU A 279 4.13 -19.76 10.51
CA LEU A 279 2.79 -19.57 11.06
C LEU A 279 1.82 -20.65 10.58
N ILE A 280 1.76 -20.92 9.27
CA ILE A 280 0.90 -21.97 8.69
C ILE A 280 1.24 -23.34 9.31
N THR A 281 2.53 -23.65 9.43
CA THR A 281 3.00 -24.91 10.01
C THR A 281 2.62 -25.03 11.48
N HIS A 282 2.72 -23.94 12.23
CA HIS A 282 2.32 -23.88 13.64
C HIS A 282 0.82 -24.11 13.80
N ALA A 283 -0.01 -23.40 13.04
CA ALA A 283 -1.46 -23.56 13.07
C ALA A 283 -1.90 -24.98 12.71
N ALA A 284 -1.26 -25.59 11.69
CA ALA A 284 -1.53 -26.98 11.31
C ALA A 284 -1.16 -28.00 12.41
N ARG A 285 -0.14 -27.71 13.24
CA ARG A 285 0.21 -28.54 14.39
C ARG A 285 -0.80 -28.38 15.53
N GLN A 286 -1.24 -27.15 15.81
CA GLN A 286 -2.25 -26.89 16.85
C GLN A 286 -3.59 -27.54 16.51
N ALA A 287 -4.03 -27.50 15.24
CA ALA A 287 -5.28 -28.13 14.82
C ALA A 287 -5.30 -29.67 14.92
N ARG A 288 -4.14 -30.29 15.12
CA ARG A 288 -3.98 -31.75 15.30
C ARG A 288 -3.91 -32.19 16.77
N GLN A 289 -3.79 -31.23 17.69
CA GLN A 289 -3.77 -31.46 19.14
C GLN A 289 -5.18 -31.34 19.71
#